data_AF-A0A5K3G4Z0-F1
#
_entry.id   AF-A0A5K3G4Z0-F1
#
_cell.length_a   1.000
_cell.length_b   1.000
_cell.length_c   1.000
_cell.angle_alpha   90.00
_cell.angle_beta   90.00
_cell.angle_gamma   90.00
#
_symmetry.space_group_name_H-M   'P 1'
#
loop_
_entity.id
_entity.type
_entity.pdbx_description
1 polymer ?
#
loop_
_entity_poly.entity_id
_entity_poly.type
_entity_poly.pdbx_seq_one_letter_code
_entity_poly.pdbx_strand_id
1 'polypeptide(L)'
;MLNLPVWDPRHNPADRYHLMPILTPSYPSQNSAYNLQRSNRIIIKREMKRGHAVVKEILLRKRPWSDLFEPAFFFTYRHFIVVIVSAVEKRCFMERCGLVESRLRVLVSNAENNCCVKIAHVNCRAIGKGPEDGTDAAFVKEWFIGMEFSHKRIT
;
A
#
# COMPACT_ATOMS: atom_id res chain seq x y z
N MET A 1 24.89 10.51 -27.22
CA MET A 1 23.87 9.99 -26.28
C MET A 1 23.99 10.76 -24.98
N LEU A 2 22.89 11.19 -24.37
CA LEU A 2 22.93 11.81 -23.04
C LEU A 2 23.36 10.74 -22.03
N ASN A 3 24.33 10.99 -21.14
CA ASN A 3 24.75 10.03 -20.11
C ASN A 3 23.77 10.03 -18.92
N LEU A 4 22.48 9.77 -19.18
CA LEU A 4 21.44 9.74 -18.16
C LEU A 4 21.32 8.34 -17.53
N PRO A 5 20.95 8.25 -16.24
CA PRO A 5 20.76 6.97 -15.57
C PRO A 5 19.62 6.21 -16.24
N VAL A 6 19.85 4.96 -16.63
CA VAL A 6 18.86 4.04 -17.19
C VAL A 6 18.76 2.85 -16.25
N TRP A 7 17.53 2.40 -15.98
CA TRP A 7 17.30 1.18 -15.22
C TRP A 7 17.88 -0.02 -15.98
N ASP A 8 18.88 -0.68 -15.41
CA ASP A 8 19.45 -1.91 -15.97
C ASP A 8 20.06 -2.79 -14.86
N PRO A 9 19.42 -3.91 -14.48
CA PRO A 9 19.90 -4.78 -13.42
C PRO A 9 21.22 -5.47 -13.76
N ARG A 10 21.64 -5.51 -15.03
CA ARG A 10 22.93 -6.09 -15.41
C ARG A 10 24.08 -5.17 -15.03
N HIS A 11 23.89 -3.86 -15.20
CA HIS A 11 24.90 -2.83 -14.98
C HIS A 11 24.83 -2.19 -13.59
N ASN A 12 23.63 -2.00 -13.05
CA ASN A 12 23.40 -1.41 -11.73
C ASN A 12 22.93 -2.49 -10.72
N PRO A 13 23.76 -2.86 -9.73
CA PRO A 13 23.37 -3.85 -8.73
C PRO A 13 22.14 -3.46 -7.91
N ALA A 14 21.87 -2.16 -7.69
CA ALA A 14 20.70 -1.71 -6.93
C ALA A 14 19.38 -2.12 -7.62
N ASP A 15 19.36 -2.08 -8.95
CA ASP A 15 18.19 -2.41 -9.77
C ASP A 15 17.79 -3.89 -9.65
N ARG A 16 18.73 -4.77 -9.26
CA ARG A 16 18.47 -6.21 -9.05
C ARG A 16 17.55 -6.47 -7.86
N TYR A 17 17.50 -5.55 -6.90
CA TYR A 17 16.66 -5.70 -5.71
C TYR A 17 15.21 -5.25 -5.94
N HIS A 18 14.86 -4.69 -7.12
CA HIS A 18 13.49 -4.31 -7.43
C HIS A 18 12.58 -5.53 -7.57
N LEU A 19 11.49 -5.54 -6.79
CA LEU A 19 10.65 -6.74 -6.62
C LEU A 19 9.64 -7.00 -7.74
N MET A 20 9.21 -5.94 -8.44
CA MET A 20 8.22 -5.96 -9.51
C MET A 20 8.42 -4.73 -10.42
N PRO A 21 9.48 -4.73 -11.26
CA PRO A 21 9.81 -3.57 -12.09
C PRO A 21 8.76 -3.34 -13.19
N ILE A 22 8.32 -2.09 -13.35
CA ILE A 22 7.48 -1.61 -14.46
C ILE A 22 8.22 -0.43 -15.08
N LEU A 23 8.70 -0.60 -16.30
CA LEU A 23 9.61 0.35 -16.92
C LEU A 23 8.86 1.42 -17.72
N THR A 24 9.32 2.67 -17.60
CA THR A 24 8.85 3.75 -18.45
C THR A 24 9.33 3.52 -19.90
N PRO A 25 8.46 3.74 -20.90
CA PRO A 25 8.79 3.44 -22.30
C PRO A 25 9.73 4.48 -22.92
N SER A 26 9.78 5.70 -22.39
CA SER A 26 10.65 6.77 -22.89
C SER A 26 12.06 6.69 -22.29
N TYR A 27 13.04 7.18 -23.06
CA TYR A 27 14.41 7.33 -22.60
C TYR A 27 14.57 8.56 -21.69
N PRO A 28 15.34 8.47 -20.58
CA PRO A 28 15.90 7.25 -20.03
C PRO A 28 14.84 6.39 -19.33
N SER A 29 14.81 5.08 -19.61
CA SER A 29 13.85 4.17 -18.98
C SER A 29 14.13 4.02 -17.49
N GLN A 30 13.08 4.14 -16.68
CA GLN A 30 13.12 4.10 -15.22
C GLN A 30 12.06 3.14 -14.68
N ASN A 31 12.29 2.56 -13.51
CA ASN A 31 11.29 1.72 -12.85
C ASN A 31 10.27 2.59 -12.10
N SER A 32 9.03 2.68 -12.60
CA SER A 32 7.95 3.42 -11.94
C SER A 32 7.47 2.77 -10.63
N ALA A 33 7.76 1.49 -10.43
CA ALA A 33 7.31 0.69 -9.29
C ALA A 33 8.45 0.34 -8.32
N TYR A 34 9.52 1.14 -8.29
CA TYR A 34 10.67 0.96 -7.39
C TYR A 34 10.29 0.97 -5.89
N ASN A 35 9.13 1.57 -5.61
CA ASN A 35 8.56 1.74 -4.29
C ASN A 35 7.91 0.47 -3.70
N LEU A 36 7.77 -0.60 -4.48
CA LEU A 36 7.10 -1.82 -4.04
C LEU A 36 7.94 -2.62 -3.03
N GLN A 37 7.35 -2.86 -1.85
CA GLN A 37 7.89 -3.72 -0.80
C GLN A 37 7.38 -5.16 -0.91
N ARG A 38 7.87 -6.05 -0.04
CA ARG A 38 7.55 -7.49 -0.08
C ARG A 38 6.05 -7.73 0.09
N SER A 39 5.42 -7.07 1.07
CA SER A 39 3.98 -7.17 1.34
C SER A 39 3.17 -6.72 0.13
N ASN A 40 3.53 -5.56 -0.45
CA ASN A 40 2.85 -5.02 -1.63
C ASN A 40 2.87 -6.02 -2.79
N ARG A 41 4.02 -6.67 -3.05
CA ARG A 41 4.11 -7.71 -4.10
C ARG A 41 3.19 -8.89 -3.83
N ILE A 42 3.11 -9.36 -2.58
CA ILE A 42 2.24 -10.48 -2.19
C ILE A 42 0.77 -10.09 -2.39
N ILE A 43 0.38 -8.90 -1.94
CA ILE A 43 -0.99 -8.38 -2.04
C ILE A 43 -1.39 -8.22 -3.50
N ILE A 44 -0.57 -7.54 -4.32
CA ILE A 44 -0.85 -7.35 -5.76
C ILE A 44 -1.03 -8.69 -6.47
N LYS A 45 -0.14 -9.66 -6.23
CA LYS A 45 -0.27 -11.01 -6.81
C LYS A 45 -1.54 -11.71 -6.37
N ARG A 46 -1.93 -11.57 -5.10
CA ARG A 46 -3.17 -12.14 -4.56
C ARG A 46 -4.40 -11.51 -5.21
N GLU A 47 -4.45 -10.19 -5.29
CA GLU A 47 -5.58 -9.46 -5.89
C GLU A 47 -5.69 -9.70 -7.40
N MET A 48 -4.56 -9.82 -8.12
CA MET A 48 -4.58 -10.21 -9.54
C MET A 48 -5.18 -11.61 -9.74
N LYS A 49 -4.83 -12.57 -8.89
CA LYS A 49 -5.42 -13.93 -8.93
C LYS A 49 -6.92 -13.90 -8.62
N ARG A 50 -7.33 -13.15 -7.60
CA ARG A 50 -8.75 -12.95 -7.25
C ARG A 50 -9.51 -12.33 -8.42
N GLY A 51 -9.00 -11.24 -8.97
CA GLY A 51 -9.58 -10.55 -10.12
C GLY A 51 -9.73 -11.46 -11.33
N HIS A 52 -8.71 -12.26 -11.65
CA HIS A 52 -8.79 -13.24 -12.73
C HIS A 52 -9.93 -14.27 -12.53
N ALA A 53 -10.08 -14.81 -11.31
CA ALA A 53 -11.15 -15.75 -11.00
C ALA A 53 -12.54 -15.11 -11.15
N VAL A 54 -12.73 -13.90 -10.61
CA VAL A 54 -13.99 -13.14 -10.71
C VAL A 54 -14.32 -12.81 -12.17
N VAL A 55 -13.35 -12.31 -12.95
CA VAL A 55 -13.54 -11.99 -14.37
C VAL A 55 -13.93 -13.24 -15.16
N LYS A 56 -13.33 -14.40 -14.87
CA LYS A 56 -13.71 -15.66 -15.53
C LYS A 56 -15.18 -16.02 -15.28
N GLU A 57 -15.69 -15.83 -14.07
CA GLU A 57 -17.10 -16.07 -13.73
C GLU A 57 -18.04 -15.05 -14.39
N ILE A 58 -17.63 -13.78 -14.47
CA ILE A 58 -18.37 -12.72 -15.16
C ILE A 58 -18.48 -13.03 -16.66
N LEU A 59 -17.40 -13.46 -17.31
CA LEU A 59 -17.41 -13.84 -18.73
C LEU A 59 -18.34 -15.03 -19.01
N LEU A 60 -18.53 -15.91 -18.02
CA LEU A 60 -19.52 -17.00 -18.06
C LEU A 60 -20.94 -16.55 -17.66
N ARG A 61 -21.18 -15.25 -17.49
CA ARG A 61 -22.45 -14.63 -17.07
C ARG A 61 -22.97 -15.14 -15.72
N LYS A 62 -22.09 -15.61 -14.83
CA LYS A 62 -22.47 -16.11 -13.50
C LYS A 62 -22.51 -15.01 -12.43
N ARG A 63 -21.88 -13.88 -12.68
CA ARG A 63 -21.74 -12.75 -11.75
C ARG A 63 -21.79 -11.41 -12.47
N PRO A 64 -22.26 -10.33 -11.83
CA PRO A 64 -22.19 -8.98 -12.37
C PRO A 64 -20.79 -8.36 -12.22
N TRP A 65 -20.51 -7.29 -12.97
CA TRP A 65 -19.24 -6.57 -12.90
C TRP A 65 -19.00 -5.84 -11.57
N SER A 66 -20.06 -5.55 -10.80
CA SER A 66 -19.96 -4.92 -9.47
C SER A 66 -19.06 -5.70 -8.53
N ASP A 67 -19.09 -7.03 -8.61
CA ASP A 67 -18.36 -7.95 -7.74
C ASP A 67 -16.83 -7.82 -7.86
N LEU A 68 -16.34 -7.35 -9.01
CA LEU A 68 -14.92 -7.09 -9.20
C LEU A 68 -14.43 -5.92 -8.33
N PHE A 69 -15.31 -4.95 -8.05
CA PHE A 69 -15.01 -3.69 -7.38
C PHE A 69 -15.43 -3.65 -5.91
N GLU A 70 -15.86 -4.77 -5.33
CA GLU A 70 -16.22 -4.84 -3.91
C GLU A 70 -15.02 -4.53 -2.98
N PRO A 71 -15.19 -3.64 -1.99
CA PRO A 71 -14.14 -3.28 -1.05
C PRO A 71 -13.89 -4.42 -0.04
N ALA A 72 -12.66 -4.93 0.01
CA ALA A 72 -12.33 -6.08 0.85
C ALA A 72 -11.46 -5.76 2.08
N PHE A 73 -10.88 -4.56 2.19
CA PHE A 73 -9.76 -4.29 3.12
C PHE A 73 -10.06 -4.65 4.59
N PHE A 74 -11.15 -4.12 5.16
CA PHE A 74 -11.48 -4.28 6.58
C PHE A 74 -11.92 -5.71 6.97
N PHE A 75 -12.36 -6.51 6.00
CA PHE A 75 -12.76 -7.91 6.23
C PHE A 75 -11.63 -8.90 5.94
N THR A 76 -10.50 -8.43 5.41
CA THR A 76 -9.38 -9.29 4.97
C THR A 76 -8.44 -9.67 6.10
N TYR A 77 -8.27 -8.81 7.11
CA TYR A 77 -7.24 -8.97 8.15
C TYR A 77 -7.87 -9.17 9.53
N ARG A 78 -7.20 -9.94 10.38
CA ARG A 78 -7.60 -10.15 11.78
C ARG A 78 -7.05 -9.08 12.72
N HIS A 79 -5.90 -8.50 12.37
CA HIS A 79 -5.19 -7.52 13.18
C HIS A 79 -4.95 -6.26 12.36
N PHE A 80 -5.06 -5.11 13.02
CA PHE A 80 -4.85 -3.81 12.40
C PHE A 80 -3.99 -2.93 13.30
N ILE A 81 -3.15 -2.11 12.68
CA ILE A 81 -2.49 -0.96 13.32
C ILE A 81 -3.19 0.29 12.78
N VAL A 82 -3.57 1.20 13.68
CA VAL A 82 -4.17 2.47 13.31
C VAL A 82 -3.18 3.58 13.62
N VAL A 83 -2.87 4.40 12.61
CA VAL A 83 -2.05 5.59 12.76
C VAL A 83 -2.98 6.79 12.74
N ILE A 84 -3.08 7.49 13.87
CA ILE A 84 -3.98 8.63 14.05
C ILE A 84 -3.15 9.91 14.07
N VAL A 85 -3.55 10.89 13.28
CA VAL A 85 -2.99 12.23 13.26
C VAL A 85 -4.09 13.20 13.63
N SER A 86 -3.83 14.04 14.63
CA SER A 86 -4.73 15.12 15.01
C SER A 86 -4.01 16.46 15.07
N ALA A 87 -4.74 17.53 14.74
CA ALA A 87 -4.30 18.90 14.92
C ALA A 87 -5.49 19.87 14.98
N VAL A 88 -5.28 21.04 15.58
CA VAL A 88 -6.31 22.09 15.69
C VAL A 88 -6.30 23.01 14.46
N GLU A 89 -5.11 23.30 13.92
CA GLU A 89 -4.95 24.18 12.76
C GLU A 89 -4.87 23.40 11.44
N LYS A 90 -5.64 23.81 10.43
CA LYS A 90 -5.72 23.15 9.12
C LYS A 90 -4.36 23.05 8.42
N ARG A 91 -3.55 24.11 8.44
CA ARG A 91 -2.25 24.12 7.74
C ARG A 91 -1.29 23.10 8.35
N CYS A 92 -1.08 23.19 9.66
CA CYS A 92 -0.28 22.25 10.44
C CYS A 92 -0.78 20.81 10.27
N PHE A 93 -2.10 20.61 10.24
CA PHE A 93 -2.70 19.30 9.99
C PHE A 93 -2.30 18.71 8.62
N MET A 94 -2.38 19.49 7.54
CA MET A 94 -2.02 19.02 6.20
C MET A 94 -0.53 18.68 6.08
N GLU A 95 0.34 19.51 6.65
CA GLU A 95 1.79 19.26 6.67
C GLU A 95 2.12 17.99 7.47
N ARG A 96 1.48 17.79 8.64
CA ARG A 96 1.62 16.56 9.44
C ARG A 96 1.10 15.33 8.71
N CYS A 97 -0.05 15.44 8.04
CA CYS A 97 -0.59 14.34 7.25
C CYS A 97 0.37 13.93 6.13
N GLY A 98 0.91 14.89 5.37
CA GLY A 98 1.88 14.62 4.31
C GLY A 98 3.16 13.98 4.83
N LEU A 99 3.67 14.46 5.98
CA LEU A 99 4.83 13.86 6.65
C LEU A 99 4.55 12.40 7.03
N VAL A 100 3.43 12.13 7.69
CA VAL A 100 3.05 10.77 8.12
C VAL A 100 2.86 9.86 6.91
N GLU A 101 2.12 10.30 5.90
CA GLU A 101 1.87 9.54 4.67
C GLU A 101 3.17 9.15 3.95
N SER A 102 4.14 10.06 3.87
CA SER A 102 5.46 9.78 3.28
C SER A 102 6.28 8.73 4.07
N ARG A 103 5.97 8.54 5.35
CA ARG A 103 6.72 7.67 6.28
C ARG A 103 6.01 6.35 6.60
N LEU A 104 4.74 6.17 6.23
CA LEU A 104 4.00 4.90 6.46
C LEU A 104 4.77 3.68 5.93
N ARG A 105 5.47 3.85 4.81
CA ARG A 105 6.31 2.81 4.22
C ARG A 105 7.48 2.39 5.10
N VAL A 106 8.06 3.32 5.86
CA VAL A 106 9.13 3.01 6.81
C VAL A 106 8.58 2.11 7.90
N LEU A 107 7.38 2.41 8.40
CA LEU A 107 6.67 1.55 9.36
C LEU A 107 6.40 0.15 8.79
N VAL A 108 5.93 0.06 7.54
CA VAL A 108 5.76 -1.24 6.85
C VAL A 108 7.08 -1.98 6.74
N SER A 109 8.17 -1.30 6.36
CA SER A 109 9.49 -1.91 6.23
C SER A 109 9.97 -2.49 7.56
N ASN A 110 9.77 -1.76 8.65
CA ASN A 110 10.13 -2.20 10.00
C ASN A 110 9.28 -3.40 10.43
N ALA A 111 7.99 -3.41 10.08
CA ALA A 111 7.11 -4.54 10.35
C ALA A 111 7.54 -5.78 9.53
N GLU A 112 7.89 -5.63 8.25
CA GLU A 112 8.37 -6.74 7.40
C GLU A 112 9.67 -7.38 7.87
N ASN A 113 10.52 -6.63 8.58
CA ASN A 113 11.75 -7.15 9.18
C ASN A 113 11.49 -8.04 10.40
N ASN A 114 10.28 -8.02 10.98
CA ASN A 114 9.90 -8.92 12.05
C ASN A 114 9.53 -10.30 11.49
N CYS A 115 10.20 -11.34 11.96
CA CYS A 115 10.01 -12.71 11.46
C CYS A 115 8.60 -13.28 11.70
N CYS A 116 7.82 -12.69 12.62
CA CYS A 116 6.44 -13.07 12.90
C CYS A 116 5.45 -12.40 11.93
N VAL A 117 5.82 -11.31 11.27
CA VAL A 117 4.95 -10.59 10.32
C VAL A 117 5.10 -11.18 8.93
N LYS A 118 3.99 -11.64 8.35
CA LYS A 118 3.94 -12.17 6.99
C LYS A 118 3.55 -11.10 5.98
N ILE A 119 2.56 -10.26 6.31
CA ILE A 119 2.07 -9.16 5.48
C ILE A 119 1.78 -7.95 6.37
N ALA A 120 2.20 -6.77 5.93
CA ALA A 120 1.74 -5.48 6.40
C ALA A 120 1.13 -4.71 5.21
N HIS A 121 -0.18 -4.46 5.25
CA HIS A 121 -0.95 -3.84 4.17
C HIS A 121 -1.50 -2.49 4.61
N VAL A 122 -0.90 -1.40 4.14
CA VAL A 122 -1.43 -0.05 4.35
C VAL A 122 -2.66 0.15 3.47
N ASN A 123 -3.76 0.62 4.06
CA ASN A 123 -4.90 1.11 3.29
C ASN A 123 -4.50 2.43 2.62
N CYS A 124 -4.57 2.47 1.28
CA CYS A 124 -4.26 3.68 0.52
C CYS A 124 -5.26 4.83 0.78
N ARG A 125 -6.41 4.54 1.38
CA ARG A 125 -7.40 5.56 1.79
C ARG A 125 -7.27 5.82 3.28
N ALA A 126 -6.90 7.05 3.61
CA ALA A 126 -7.03 7.56 4.96
C ALA A 126 -8.50 7.90 5.26
N ILE A 127 -8.97 7.57 6.45
CA ILE A 127 -10.30 7.91 6.93
C ILE A 127 -10.15 9.10 7.86
N GLY A 128 -10.95 10.14 7.69
CA GLY A 128 -10.88 11.29 8.59
C GLY A 128 -12.13 12.14 8.43
N LYS A 129 -12.51 12.81 9.52
CA LYS A 129 -13.55 13.83 9.50
C LYS A 129 -12.86 15.18 9.40
N GLY A 130 -13.25 15.99 8.42
CA GLY A 130 -13.04 17.43 8.52
C GLY A 130 -13.91 18.00 9.63
N PRO A 131 -13.66 19.24 10.10
CA PRO A 131 -14.57 19.93 11.00
C PRO A 131 -15.86 20.22 10.21
N GLU A 132 -16.78 19.27 10.19
CA GLU A 132 -18.11 19.42 9.57
C GLU A 132 -19.07 20.12 10.53
N ASP A 133 -18.77 20.15 11.83
CA ASP A 133 -19.59 20.80 12.84
C ASP A 133 -18.82 21.95 13.51
N GLY A 134 -19.43 23.14 13.48
CA GLY A 134 -18.90 24.34 14.08
C GLY A 134 -18.60 24.16 15.56
N THR A 135 -17.60 24.91 16.03
CA THR A 135 -17.04 24.97 17.40
C THR A 135 -16.09 23.81 17.76
N ASP A 136 -14.78 24.12 17.77
CA ASP A 136 -13.68 23.35 18.40
C ASP A 136 -13.40 21.90 17.93
N ALA A 137 -13.93 21.47 16.78
CA ALA A 137 -13.60 20.15 16.25
C ALA A 137 -12.14 20.06 15.74
N ALA A 138 -11.32 19.27 16.44
CA ALA A 138 -9.96 18.94 15.99
C ALA A 138 -9.99 18.20 14.64
N PHE A 139 -9.09 18.56 13.72
CA PHE A 139 -8.88 17.81 12.49
C PHE A 139 -8.27 16.44 12.84
N VAL A 140 -8.89 15.35 12.38
CA VAL A 140 -8.40 13.99 12.62
C VAL A 140 -8.35 13.20 11.32
N LYS A 141 -7.23 12.51 11.07
CA LYS A 141 -7.07 11.55 9.98
C LYS A 141 -6.39 10.28 10.48
N GLU A 142 -6.90 9.15 10.02
CA GLU A 142 -6.54 7.80 10.43
C GLU A 142 -6.12 6.98 9.22
N TRP A 143 -5.00 6.27 9.34
CA TRP A 143 -4.56 5.26 8.38
C TRP A 143 -4.62 3.89 9.03
N PHE A 144 -5.15 2.92 8.29
CA PHE A 144 -5.25 1.54 8.73
C PHE A 144 -4.19 0.69 8.05
N ILE A 145 -3.49 -0.14 8.83
CA ILE A 145 -2.51 -1.10 8.33
C ILE A 145 -2.97 -2.49 8.76
N GLY A 146 -3.44 -3.29 7.80
CA GLY A 146 -3.84 -4.67 8.02
C GLY A 146 -2.62 -5.56 8.17
N MET A 147 -2.63 -6.43 9.19
CA MET A 147 -1.50 -7.28 9.55
C MET A 147 -1.88 -8.76 9.44
N GLU A 148 -0.98 -9.56 8.86
CA GLU A 148 -1.05 -11.01 8.88
C GLU A 148 0.22 -11.57 9.54
N PHE A 149 0.05 -12.39 10.58
CA PHE A 149 1.16 -13.00 11.31
C PHE A 149 1.33 -14.47 10.94
N SER A 150 2.58 -14.92 10.89
CA SER A 150 2.91 -16.34 10.74
C SER A 150 2.66 -17.06 12.05
N HIS A 151 1.95 -18.19 12.01
CA HIS A 151 1.81 -19.05 13.18
C HIS A 151 3.11 -19.83 13.39
N LYS A 152 4.06 -19.28 14.13
CA LYS A 152 5.07 -20.11 14.79
C LYS A 152 4.45 -20.61 16.09
N ARG A 153 4.17 -21.92 16.18
CA ARG A 153 4.03 -22.56 17.49
C ARG A 153 5.35 -22.29 18.22
N ILE A 154 5.27 -21.59 19.34
CA ILE A 154 6.34 -21.57 20.32
C ILE A 154 6.43 -23.02 20.81
N THR A 155 7.49 -23.71 20.40
CA THR A 155 7.90 -25.01 20.93
C THR A 155 9.33 -24.83 21.39
#